data_AF-A0A523RWD2-F1
#
_entry.id   AF-A0A523RWD2-F1
#
_cell.length_a   1.000
_cell.length_b   1.000
_cell.length_c   1.000
_cell.angle_alpha   90.00
_cell.angle_beta   90.00
_cell.angle_gamma   90.00
#
_symmetry.space_group_name_H-M   'P 1'
#
loop_
_entity.id
_entity.type
_entity.pdbx_description
1 polymer ?
#
loop_
_entity_poly.entity_id
_entity_poly.type
_entity_poly.pdbx_seq_one_letter_code
_entity_poly.pdbx_strand_id
1 'polypeptide(L)' 'MEHIEIDRWDVEVWAAKSRKGEVCGILGCQNKPVVKCKHCFNMYCEEHKGVLNTPAHPKE' A
#
# COMPACT_ATOMS: atom_id res chain seq x y z
N MET A 1 -16.56 13.46 20.89
CA MET A 1 -16.30 12.31 20.01
C MET A 1 -14.84 12.01 20.16
N GLU A 2 -14.51 11.01 20.98
CA GLU A 2 -13.13 10.66 21.29
C GLU A 2 -12.47 10.15 20.00
N HIS A 3 -11.53 10.93 19.49
CA HIS A 3 -10.74 10.55 18.34
C HIS A 3 -9.87 9.36 18.76
N ILE A 4 -10.19 8.20 18.21
CA ILE A 4 -9.41 6.97 18.39
C ILE A 4 -7.99 7.28 17.90
N GLU A 5 -7.05 7.39 18.84
CA GLU A 5 -5.63 7.43 18.54
C GLU A 5 -5.25 6.09 17.89
N ILE A 6 -5.14 6.08 16.56
CA ILE A 6 -4.61 4.94 15.81
C ILE A 6 -3.08 4.94 15.99
N ASP A 7 -2.63 4.66 17.20
CA ASP A 7 -1.20 4.45 17.46
C ASP A 7 -0.84 3.00 17.10
N ARG A 8 -0.39 2.80 15.86
CA ARG A 8 0.77 1.95 15.56
C ARG A 8 1.25 1.97 14.11
N TRP A 9 0.49 2.52 13.17
CA TRP A 9 0.95 2.69 11.80
C TRP A 9 0.26 3.89 11.18
N ASP A 10 0.98 5.01 11.11
CA ASP A 10 0.56 6.16 10.32
C ASP A 10 0.39 5.71 8.87
N VAL A 11 -0.88 5.71 8.41
CA VAL A 11 -1.28 5.24 7.09
C VAL A 11 -0.63 6.07 5.99
N GLU A 12 -0.42 7.36 6.22
CA GLU A 12 0.23 8.26 5.28
C GLU A 12 1.72 7.95 5.17
N VAL A 13 2.39 7.74 6.31
CA VAL A 13 3.79 7.32 6.35
C VAL A 13 3.96 5.97 5.65
N TRP A 14 3.08 5.00 5.91
CA TRP A 14 3.13 3.69 5.25
C TRP A 14 2.94 3.80 3.75
N ALA A 15 1.94 4.57 3.29
CA ALA A 15 1.73 4.83 1.88
C ALA A 15 2.94 5.51 1.23
N ALA A 16 3.57 6.49 1.90
CA ALA A 16 4.78 7.15 1.42
C ALA A 16 5.95 6.17 1.26
N LYS A 17 6.18 5.28 2.23
CA LYS A 17 7.18 4.21 2.14
C LYS A 17 6.87 3.22 1.02
N SER A 18 5.59 2.87 0.85
CA SER A 18 5.17 1.97 -0.24
C SER A 18 5.45 2.59 -1.61
N ARG A 19 5.15 3.87 -1.82
CA ARG A 19 5.43 4.56 -3.10
C ARG A 19 6.91 4.62 -3.45
N LYS A 20 7.81 4.54 -2.44
CA LYS A 20 9.27 4.44 -2.61
C LYS A 20 9.76 3.02 -2.86
N GLY A 21 8.90 2.01 -2.72
CA GLY A 21 9.27 0.60 -2.86
C GLY A 21 9.90 -0.01 -1.61
N GLU A 22 9.79 0.65 -0.46
CA GLU A 22 10.35 0.16 0.81
C GLU A 22 9.46 -0.92 1.45
N VAL A 23 8.13 -0.81 1.29
CA VAL A 23 7.14 -1.73 1.86
C VAL A 23 6.02 -2.05 0.88
N CYS A 24 5.28 -3.14 1.12
CA CYS A 24 4.06 -3.44 0.40
C CYS A 24 2.95 -2.42 0.73
N GLY A 25 2.07 -2.13 -0.24
CA GLY A 25 0.94 -1.21 -0.08
C GLY A 25 -0.17 -1.71 0.84
N ILE A 26 -0.15 -3.00 1.20
CA ILE A 26 -1.01 -3.55 2.24
C ILE A 26 -0.39 -3.23 3.62
N LEU A 27 -1.11 -2.45 4.42
CA LEU A 27 -0.67 -2.02 5.74
C LEU A 27 -0.28 -3.22 6.62
N GLY A 28 0.93 -3.19 7.19
CA GLY A 28 1.47 -4.26 8.03
C GLY A 28 2.09 -5.43 7.26
N CYS A 29 2.01 -5.48 5.92
CA CYS A 29 2.69 -6.51 5.15
C CYS A 29 4.20 -6.22 5.03
N GLN A 30 5.02 -7.16 5.48
CA GLN A 30 6.49 -7.05 5.46
C GLN A 30 7.13 -7.67 4.20
N ASN A 31 6.33 -8.25 3.30
CA ASN A 31 6.85 -8.89 2.08
C ASN A 31 7.43 -7.84 1.12
N LYS A 32 8.55 -8.21 0.47
CA LYS A 32 9.24 -7.33 -0.48
C LYS A 32 8.32 -6.98 -1.66
N PRO A 33 8.13 -5.69 -1.97
CA PRO A 33 7.35 -5.29 -3.13
C PRO A 33 8.06 -5.62 -4.44
N VAL A 34 7.29 -5.95 -5.47
CA VAL A 34 7.79 -6.34 -6.81
C VAL A 34 7.12 -5.59 -7.95
N VAL A 35 5.95 -4.98 -7.74
CA VAL A 35 5.19 -4.28 -8.79
C VAL A 35 4.59 -2.98 -8.29
N LYS A 36 4.53 -1.98 -9.16
CA LYS A 36 3.94 -0.67 -8.88
C LYS A 36 2.54 -0.54 -9.49
N CYS A 37 1.58 -0.01 -8.73
CA CYS A 37 0.31 0.44 -9.31
C CYS A 37 0.52 1.73 -10.11
N LYS A 38 -0.04 1.83 -11.32
CA LYS A 38 0.02 3.06 -12.12
C LYS A 38 -0.91 4.16 -11.62
N HIS A 39 -2.00 3.80 -10.96
CA HIS A 39 -3.00 4.72 -10.46
C HIS A 39 -2.62 5.35 -9.10
N CYS A 40 -2.39 4.54 -8.07
CA CYS A 40 -2.10 5.03 -6.72
C CYS A 40 -0.60 5.11 -6.38
N PHE A 41 0.27 4.63 -7.27
CA PHE A 41 1.73 4.58 -7.12
C PHE A 41 2.27 3.72 -5.97
N ASN A 42 1.41 3.05 -5.19
CA ASN A 42 1.85 2.09 -4.17
C ASN A 42 2.50 0.86 -4.82
N MET A 43 3.39 0.23 -4.06
CA MET A 43 4.14 -0.94 -4.47
C MET A 43 3.60 -2.19 -3.78
N TYR A 44 3.39 -3.28 -4.51
CA TYR A 44 2.78 -4.51 -3.99
C TYR A 44 3.72 -5.71 -4.13
N CYS A 45 3.69 -6.62 -3.15
CA CYS A 45 4.45 -7.87 -3.18
C CYS A 45 3.77 -8.92 -4.09
N GLU A 46 4.41 -10.07 -4.25
CA GLU A 46 3.93 -11.14 -5.13
C GLU A 46 2.54 -11.68 -4.73
N GLU A 47 2.26 -11.74 -3.42
CA GLU A 47 0.96 -12.19 -2.90
C GLU A 47 -0.15 -11.14 -3.09
N HIS A 48 0.20 -9.85 -2.99
CA HIS A 48 -0.78 -8.77 -3.01
C HIS A 48 -0.89 -8.03 -4.35
N LYS A 49 -0.11 -8.40 -5.38
CA LYS A 49 -0.22 -7.78 -6.70
C LYS A 49 -1.59 -7.97 -7.36
N GLY A 50 -2.38 -8.94 -6.89
CA GLY A 50 -3.77 -9.15 -7.34
C GLY A 50 -4.67 -7.92 -7.12
N VAL A 51 -4.33 -7.08 -6.14
CA VAL A 51 -5.03 -5.80 -5.86
C VAL A 51 -5.06 -4.89 -7.09
N LEU A 52 -4.06 -4.97 -7.98
CA LEU A 52 -3.99 -4.22 -9.23
C LEU A 52 -5.08 -4.58 -10.26
N ASN A 53 -5.84 -5.65 -10.01
CA ASN A 53 -6.97 -6.06 -10.85
C ASN A 53 -8.33 -5.66 -10.24
N THR A 54 -8.33 -4.96 -9.09
CA THR A 54 -9.56 -4.47 -8.47
C THR A 54 -10.03 -3.16 -9.11
N PRO A 55 -11.34 -2.83 -9.08
CA PRO A 55 -11.85 -1.57 -9.59
C PRO A 55 -11.23 -0.32 -8.95
N ALA A 56 -10.73 -0.43 -7.72
CA ALA A 56 -10.03 0.65 -7.02
C ALA A 56 -8.62 0.94 -7.58
N HIS A 57 -8.11 0.10 -8.48
CA HIS A 57 -6.78 0.20 -9.07
C HIS A 57 -6.88 0.13 -10.61
N PRO A 58 -7.49 1.13 -11.27
CA PRO A 58 -7.59 1.16 -12.72
C PRO A 58 -6.20 1.20 -13.36
N LYS A 59 -6.10 0.67 -14.59
CA LYS A 59 -4.84 0.55 -15.35
C LYS A 59 -4.51 1.79 -16.18
N GLU A 60 -5.36 2.82 -16.11
CA GLU A 60 -5.42 4.02 -16.94
C GLU A 60 -4.61 5.17 -16.34
#